data_AF-A0A943QGR5-F1
#
_entry.id   AF-A0A943QGR5-F1
#
_cell.length_a   1.000
_cell.length_b   1.000
_cell.length_c   1.000
_cell.angle_alpha   90.00
_cell.angle_beta   90.00
_cell.angle_gamma   90.00
#
_symmetry.space_group_name_H-M   'P 1'
#
loop_
_entity.id
_entity.type
_entity.pdbx_description
1 polymer ?
#
loop_
_entity_poly.entity_id
_entity_poly.type
_entity_poly.pdbx_seq_one_letter_code
_entity_poly.pdbx_strand_id
1 'polypeptide(L)'
;MDRTYLKSKSKQQLKDNLVVSIIAVFIASIFIDASNLKNGVKFFYGEGSYISLDLLTILFAGVFTAGLNSFLLKIVKNLGTPEVKDIFSCFNYYLKTLGLYLAISVIGFIGTLLFIVPGIIALIMFSQSFFILVEDPSKSIKDCMLESQKMISGHKAEYFVLQLSFIGWYLLAGITLGIAGFWVNPYVKITNANYYLKLKENI
;
A
#
# COMPACT_ATOMS: atom_id res chain seq x y z
N MET A 1 0.09 -12.84 -16.23
CA MET A 1 -1.20 -12.15 -16.02
C MET A 1 -1.36 -10.98 -17.00
N ASP A 2 -2.56 -10.75 -17.56
CA ASP A 2 -2.77 -9.58 -18.43
C ASP A 2 -2.88 -8.28 -17.60
N ARG A 3 -1.78 -7.51 -17.61
CA ARG A 3 -1.69 -6.18 -16.98
C ARG A 3 -2.75 -5.21 -17.50
N THR A 4 -3.15 -5.35 -18.77
CA THR A 4 -4.11 -4.45 -19.42
C THR A 4 -5.49 -4.63 -18.82
N TYR A 5 -5.91 -5.90 -18.68
CA TYR A 5 -7.13 -6.27 -17.98
C TYR A 5 -7.16 -5.78 -16.52
N LEU A 6 -6.07 -5.98 -15.75
CA LEU A 6 -6.01 -5.50 -14.35
C LEU A 6 -6.16 -3.97 -14.25
N LYS A 7 -5.54 -3.24 -15.19
CA LYS A 7 -5.58 -1.78 -15.27
C LYS A 7 -6.93 -1.25 -15.73
N SER A 8 -7.62 -1.92 -16.66
CA SER A 8 -8.96 -1.52 -17.09
C SER A 8 -10.00 -1.79 -16.00
N LYS A 9 -9.97 -2.99 -15.38
CA LYS A 9 -10.84 -3.37 -14.25
C LYS A 9 -10.71 -2.39 -13.09
N SER A 10 -9.48 -2.08 -12.68
CA SER A 10 -9.22 -1.14 -11.58
C SER A 10 -9.71 0.27 -11.88
N LYS A 11 -9.64 0.71 -13.14
CA LYS A 11 -10.15 2.01 -13.56
C LYS A 11 -11.68 2.07 -13.47
N GLN A 12 -12.38 0.98 -13.79
CA GLN A 12 -13.83 0.90 -13.64
C GLN A 12 -14.23 0.94 -12.16
N GLN A 13 -13.65 0.07 -11.32
CA GLN A 13 -13.96 0.02 -9.89
C GLN A 13 -13.64 1.32 -9.15
N LEU A 14 -12.60 2.03 -9.61
CA LEU A 14 -12.27 3.36 -9.10
C LEU A 14 -13.33 4.39 -9.47
N LYS A 15 -13.88 4.38 -10.68
CA LYS A 15 -14.90 5.37 -11.09
C LYS A 15 -16.13 5.30 -10.19
N ASP A 16 -16.55 4.10 -9.83
CA ASP A 16 -17.73 3.89 -8.98
C ASP A 16 -17.51 4.38 -7.55
N ASN A 17 -16.25 4.39 -7.07
CA ASN A 17 -15.88 4.70 -5.69
C ASN A 17 -14.86 5.85 -5.58
N LEU A 18 -14.85 6.75 -6.56
CA LEU A 18 -13.73 7.67 -6.79
C LEU A 18 -13.47 8.57 -5.59
N VAL A 19 -14.49 9.30 -5.15
CA VAL A 19 -14.38 10.30 -4.06
C VAL A 19 -13.93 9.64 -2.77
N VAL A 20 -14.56 8.52 -2.39
CA VAL A 20 -14.21 7.79 -1.17
C VAL A 20 -12.79 7.24 -1.24
N SER A 21 -12.36 6.74 -2.40
CA SER A 21 -11.00 6.23 -2.60
C SER A 21 -9.94 7.31 -2.50
N ILE A 22 -10.20 8.50 -3.07
CA ILE A 22 -9.30 9.66 -2.96
C ILE A 22 -9.14 10.05 -1.49
N ILE A 23 -10.25 10.21 -0.77
CA ILE A 23 -10.24 10.62 0.64
C ILE A 23 -9.54 9.57 1.52
N ALA A 24 -9.89 8.29 1.36
CA ALA A 24 -9.30 7.20 2.14
C ALA A 24 -7.79 7.07 1.92
N VAL A 25 -7.34 7.13 0.66
CA VAL A 25 -5.92 7.09 0.32
C VAL A 25 -5.19 8.32 0.84
N PHE A 26 -5.79 9.51 0.74
CA PHE A 26 -5.19 10.74 1.24
C PHE A 26 -5.00 10.69 2.76
N ILE A 27 -6.05 10.34 3.52
CA ILE A 27 -5.98 10.20 4.98
C ILE A 27 -4.93 9.17 5.38
N ALA A 28 -4.93 7.99 4.75
CA ALA A 28 -3.92 6.96 5.03
C ALA A 28 -2.49 7.43 4.69
N SER A 29 -2.31 8.20 3.61
CA SER A 29 -0.99 8.67 3.17
C SER A 29 -0.30 9.62 4.16
N ILE A 30 -1.08 10.35 4.98
CA ILE A 30 -0.54 11.24 6.04
C ILE A 30 0.22 10.44 7.09
N PHE A 31 -0.26 9.23 7.41
CA PHE A 31 0.31 8.39 8.45
C PHE A 31 1.30 7.35 7.91
N ILE A 32 1.19 6.96 6.65
CA ILE A 32 2.07 5.98 6.02
C ILE A 32 3.40 6.63 5.58
N ASP A 33 3.36 7.88 5.13
CA ASP A 33 4.54 8.56 4.60
C ASP A 33 4.85 9.82 5.41
N ALA A 34 5.93 9.72 6.19
CA ALA A 34 6.39 10.79 7.07
C ALA A 34 6.69 12.10 6.32
N SER A 35 7.05 12.04 5.03
CA SER A 35 7.32 13.23 4.23
C SER A 35 6.08 14.09 4.00
N ASN A 36 4.89 13.46 3.85
CA ASN A 36 3.64 14.20 3.68
C ASN A 36 3.25 14.97 4.94
N LEU A 37 3.43 14.35 6.12
CA LEU A 37 3.21 15.02 7.39
C LEU A 37 4.21 16.16 7.62
N LYS A 38 5.49 15.96 7.28
CA LYS A 38 6.53 17.01 7.35
C LYS A 38 6.22 18.17 6.42
N ASN A 39 5.80 17.92 5.19
CA ASN A 39 5.47 18.96 4.23
C ASN A 39 4.24 19.77 4.68
N GLY A 40 3.23 19.10 5.24
CA GLY A 40 2.07 19.76 5.84
C GLY A 40 2.46 20.63 7.05
N VAL A 41 3.20 20.09 8.02
CA VAL A 41 3.63 20.84 9.21
C VAL A 41 4.59 21.97 8.85
N LYS A 42 5.52 21.75 7.91
CA LYS A 42 6.44 22.78 7.39
C LYS A 42 5.67 23.95 6.77
N PHE A 43 4.57 23.68 6.08
CA PHE A 43 3.70 24.71 5.52
C PHE A 43 3.06 25.60 6.60
N PHE A 44 2.66 25.03 7.75
CA PHE A 44 1.99 25.77 8.82
C PHE A 44 2.93 26.39 9.88
N TYR A 45 4.08 25.76 10.17
CA TYR A 45 4.90 26.09 11.34
C TYR A 45 6.38 26.42 11.05
N GLY A 46 6.84 26.37 9.79
CA GLY A 46 8.24 26.64 9.43
C GLY A 46 9.19 25.46 9.71
N GLU A 47 10.51 25.68 9.61
CA GLU A 47 11.50 24.62 9.87
C GLU A 47 11.75 24.42 11.37
N GLY A 48 11.38 23.25 11.89
CA GLY A 48 11.54 22.86 13.29
C GLY A 48 11.57 21.33 13.45
N SER A 49 12.20 20.84 14.51
CA SER A 49 12.64 19.45 14.74
C SER A 49 11.66 18.35 14.32
N TYR A 50 11.85 17.80 13.12
CA TYR A 50 10.99 16.79 12.49
C TYR A 50 11.04 15.37 13.09
N ILE A 51 11.92 15.13 14.07
CA ILE A 51 12.20 13.80 14.63
C ILE A 51 10.97 13.24 15.38
N SER A 52 10.20 14.10 16.07
CA SER A 52 8.98 13.68 16.79
C SER A 52 7.85 13.23 15.86
N LEU A 53 7.76 13.81 14.65
CA LEU A 53 6.76 13.45 13.65
C LEU A 53 7.08 12.12 12.98
N ASP A 54 8.37 11.83 12.76
CA ASP A 54 8.81 10.55 12.19
C ASP A 54 8.39 9.37 13.07
N LEU A 55 8.62 9.47 14.38
CA LEU A 55 8.22 8.42 15.33
C LEU A 55 6.72 8.18 15.32
N LEU A 56 5.92 9.27 15.30
CA LEU A 56 4.46 9.16 15.26
C LEU A 56 3.98 8.48 13.97
N THR A 57 4.56 8.82 12.82
CA THR A 57 4.20 8.17 11.55
C THR A 57 4.51 6.68 11.57
N ILE A 58 5.68 6.26 12.08
CA ILE A 58 6.06 4.85 12.15
C ILE A 58 5.09 4.05 13.03
N LEU A 59 4.65 4.62 14.15
CA LEU A 59 3.69 3.98 15.06
C LEU A 59 2.34 3.71 14.36
N PHE A 60 1.85 4.66 13.56
CA PHE A 60 0.55 4.54 12.91
C PHE A 60 0.61 3.94 11.49
N ALA A 61 1.77 3.92 10.84
CA ALA A 61 1.92 3.48 9.45
C ALA A 61 1.45 2.03 9.25
N GLY A 62 1.72 1.14 10.21
CA GLY A 62 1.28 -0.25 10.12
C GLY A 62 -0.23 -0.40 10.11
N VAL A 63 -0.94 0.27 11.02
CA VAL A 63 -2.40 0.16 11.12
C VAL A 63 -3.11 0.84 9.96
N PHE A 64 -2.62 2.00 9.48
CA PHE A 64 -3.18 2.64 8.29
C PHE A 64 -2.84 1.90 7.00
N THR A 65 -1.68 1.25 6.91
CA THR A 65 -1.38 0.35 5.79
C THR A 65 -2.34 -0.83 5.78
N ALA A 66 -2.54 -1.50 6.91
CA ALA A 66 -3.50 -2.60 7.01
C ALA A 66 -4.94 -2.14 6.70
N GLY A 67 -5.37 -1.02 7.29
CA GLY A 67 -6.68 -0.43 7.07
C GLY A 67 -6.93 -0.05 5.61
N LEU A 68 -5.94 0.52 4.93
CA LEU A 68 -6.02 0.80 3.50
C LEU A 68 -6.17 -0.50 2.70
N ASN A 69 -5.44 -1.56 3.03
CA ASN A 69 -5.59 -2.86 2.36
C ASN A 69 -7.00 -3.46 2.61
N SER A 70 -7.57 -3.29 3.80
CA SER A 70 -8.96 -3.68 4.12
C SER A 70 -9.98 -2.93 3.26
N PHE A 71 -9.87 -1.61 3.20
CA PHE A 71 -10.69 -0.76 2.33
C PHE A 71 -10.59 -1.16 0.86
N LEU A 72 -9.37 -1.40 0.36
CA LEU A 72 -9.16 -1.82 -1.03
C LEU A 72 -9.78 -3.19 -1.32
N LEU A 73 -9.63 -4.16 -0.42
CA LEU A 73 -10.25 -5.48 -0.56
C LEU A 73 -11.78 -5.38 -0.60
N LYS A 74 -12.37 -4.48 0.18
CA LYS A 74 -13.82 -4.21 0.16
C LYS A 74 -14.28 -3.72 -1.22
N ILE A 75 -13.52 -2.81 -1.85
CA ILE A 75 -13.77 -2.34 -3.22
C ILE A 75 -13.62 -3.50 -4.22
N VAL A 76 -12.48 -4.19 -4.24
CA VAL A 76 -12.20 -5.15 -5.32
C VAL A 76 -13.05 -6.41 -5.25
N LYS A 77 -13.57 -6.76 -4.06
CA LYS A 77 -14.48 -7.89 -3.82
C LYS A 77 -15.96 -7.49 -3.80
N ASN A 78 -16.29 -6.20 -3.98
CA ASN A 78 -17.66 -5.66 -3.89
C ASN A 78 -18.37 -6.01 -2.56
N LEU A 79 -17.65 -5.92 -1.43
CA LEU A 79 -18.18 -6.24 -0.10
C LEU A 79 -18.92 -5.02 0.49
N GLY A 80 -20.09 -4.71 -0.08
CA GLY A 80 -20.90 -3.56 0.33
C GLY A 80 -20.30 -2.21 -0.03
N THR A 81 -20.86 -1.12 0.51
CA THR A 81 -20.41 0.24 0.22
C THR A 81 -19.10 0.55 0.96
N PRO A 82 -18.00 0.87 0.26
CA PRO A 82 -16.76 1.25 0.91
C PRO A 82 -16.91 2.61 1.58
N GLU A 83 -16.39 2.71 2.80
CA GLU A 83 -16.49 3.91 3.63
C GLU A 83 -15.10 4.29 4.15
N VAL A 84 -14.87 5.58 4.35
CA VAL A 84 -13.58 6.07 4.89
C VAL A 84 -13.26 5.42 6.23
N LYS A 85 -14.27 5.09 7.05
CA LYS A 85 -14.09 4.43 8.35
C LYS A 85 -13.43 3.05 8.26
N ASP A 86 -13.50 2.39 7.11
CA ASP A 86 -12.91 1.05 6.91
C ASP A 86 -11.37 1.09 7.06
N ILE A 87 -10.72 2.24 6.86
CA ILE A 87 -9.27 2.38 7.08
C ILE A 87 -8.89 2.30 8.57
N PHE A 88 -9.86 2.40 9.48
CA PHE A 88 -9.65 2.26 10.93
C PHE A 88 -10.04 0.85 11.45
N SER A 89 -10.44 -0.07 10.56
CA SER A 89 -10.90 -1.41 10.96
C SER A 89 -9.82 -2.27 11.62
N CYS A 90 -8.54 -1.98 11.36
CA CYS A 90 -7.41 -2.82 11.79
C CYS A 90 -6.84 -2.45 13.18
N PHE A 91 -7.41 -1.46 13.88
CA PHE A 91 -6.94 -1.06 15.21
C PHE A 91 -7.07 -2.17 16.26
N ASN A 92 -8.02 -3.10 16.07
CA ASN A 92 -8.25 -4.23 16.97
C ASN A 92 -7.06 -5.20 17.08
N TYR A 93 -6.17 -5.22 16.09
CA TYR A 93 -4.94 -6.02 16.09
C TYR A 93 -3.71 -5.16 15.76
N TYR A 94 -3.71 -3.93 16.28
CA TYR A 94 -2.68 -2.91 16.08
C TYR A 94 -1.24 -3.45 16.19
N LEU A 95 -0.90 -4.18 17.25
CA LEU A 95 0.46 -4.70 17.46
C LEU A 95 0.92 -5.63 16.33
N LYS A 96 0.01 -6.44 15.75
CA LYS A 96 0.34 -7.28 14.59
C LYS A 96 0.61 -6.44 13.35
N THR A 97 -0.20 -5.40 13.12
CA THR A 97 -0.02 -4.50 11.97
C THR A 97 1.29 -3.70 12.06
N LEU A 98 1.62 -3.21 13.25
CA LEU A 98 2.87 -2.50 13.54
C LEU A 98 4.07 -3.44 13.37
N GLY A 99 4.00 -4.64 13.97
CA GLY A 99 5.06 -5.64 13.85
C GLY A 99 5.33 -6.06 12.41
N LEU A 100 4.28 -6.27 11.61
CA LEU A 100 4.41 -6.59 10.18
C LEU A 100 5.05 -5.42 9.41
N TYR A 101 4.61 -4.18 9.66
CA TYR A 101 5.18 -2.99 9.03
C TYR A 101 6.68 -2.85 9.32
N LEU A 102 7.06 -2.97 10.59
CA LEU A 102 8.45 -2.88 11.02
C LEU A 102 9.31 -4.00 10.42
N ALA A 103 8.80 -5.25 10.42
CA ALA A 103 9.53 -6.38 9.84
C ALA A 103 9.83 -6.17 8.35
N ILE A 104 8.83 -5.80 7.55
CA ILE A 104 9.01 -5.54 6.12
C ILE A 104 9.93 -4.33 5.89
N SER A 105 9.77 -3.27 6.68
CA SER A 105 10.58 -2.05 6.56
C SER A 105 12.06 -2.31 6.87
N VAL A 106 12.35 -3.04 7.95
CA VAL A 106 13.73 -3.42 8.34
C VAL A 106 14.36 -4.32 7.28
N ILE A 107 13.64 -5.32 6.77
CA ILE A 107 14.18 -6.20 5.73
C ILE A 107 14.41 -5.44 4.43
N GLY A 108 13.48 -4.56 4.03
CA GLY A 108 13.64 -3.69 2.87
C GLY A 108 14.83 -2.74 3.03
N PHE A 109 15.01 -2.16 4.21
CA PHE A 109 16.13 -1.28 4.54
C PHE A 109 17.47 -2.01 4.49
N ILE A 110 17.60 -3.14 5.18
CA ILE A 110 18.82 -3.97 5.16
C ILE A 110 19.11 -4.45 3.74
N GLY A 111 18.09 -4.89 3.01
CA GLY A 111 18.22 -5.32 1.62
C GLY A 111 18.78 -4.20 0.76
N THR A 112 18.22 -2.99 0.85
CA THR A 112 18.65 -1.81 0.10
C THR A 112 20.05 -1.34 0.52
N LEU A 113 20.37 -1.42 1.82
CA LEU A 113 21.67 -1.05 2.37
C LEU A 113 22.78 -1.98 1.87
N LEU A 114 22.50 -3.28 1.74
CA LEU A 114 23.42 -4.23 1.14
C LEU A 114 23.59 -3.91 -0.36
N PHE A 115 22.47 -3.88 -1.09
CA PHE A 115 22.39 -3.47 -2.49
C PHE A 115 20.95 -3.08 -2.86
N ILE A 116 20.77 -2.06 -3.71
CA ILE A 116 19.43 -1.57 -4.11
C ILE A 116 18.54 -2.70 -4.66
N VAL A 117 19.09 -3.60 -5.48
CA VAL A 117 18.34 -4.68 -6.15
C VAL A 117 17.75 -5.70 -5.13
N PRO A 118 18.53 -6.30 -4.21
CA PRO A 118 18.01 -7.10 -3.10
C PRO A 118 16.89 -6.43 -2.29
N GLY A 119 17.02 -5.13 -2.00
CA GLY A 119 15.98 -4.35 -1.32
C GLY A 119 14.65 -4.35 -2.07
N ILE A 120 14.68 -4.06 -3.38
CA ILE A 120 13.50 -4.09 -4.24
C ILE A 120 12.90 -5.50 -4.28
N ILE A 121 13.72 -6.54 -4.45
CA ILE A 121 13.24 -7.93 -4.47
C ILE A 121 12.56 -8.30 -3.16
N ALA A 122 13.10 -7.89 -2.01
CA ALA A 122 12.49 -8.12 -0.70
C ALA A 122 11.11 -7.44 -0.57
N LEU A 123 10.98 -6.18 -0.97
CA LEU A 123 9.71 -5.47 -0.96
C LEU A 123 8.67 -6.11 -1.89
N ILE A 124 9.09 -6.62 -3.04
CA ILE A 124 8.22 -7.40 -3.93
C ILE A 124 7.79 -8.70 -3.24
N MET A 125 8.72 -9.46 -2.64
CA MET A 125 8.41 -10.73 -1.97
C MET A 125 7.35 -10.59 -0.88
N PHE A 126 7.38 -9.49 -0.12
CA PHE A 126 6.46 -9.26 1.00
C PHE A 126 5.29 -8.33 0.68
N SER A 127 5.12 -7.93 -0.59
CA SER A 127 4.09 -6.99 -1.04
C SER A 127 2.65 -7.42 -0.75
N GLN A 128 2.39 -8.73 -0.56
CA GLN A 128 1.05 -9.27 -0.33
C GLN A 128 0.74 -9.47 1.17
N SER A 129 1.73 -9.30 2.05
CA SER A 129 1.61 -9.67 3.47
C SER A 129 0.50 -8.92 4.20
N PHE A 130 0.27 -7.65 3.88
CA PHE A 130 -0.81 -6.87 4.50
C PHE A 130 -2.21 -7.30 4.03
N PHE A 131 -2.37 -7.69 2.76
CA PHE A 131 -3.64 -8.25 2.29
C PHE A 131 -3.96 -9.56 3.02
N ILE A 132 -2.96 -10.42 3.21
CA ILE A 132 -3.10 -11.69 3.93
C ILE A 132 -3.47 -11.45 5.40
N LEU A 133 -2.77 -10.55 6.09
CA LEU A 133 -3.03 -10.21 7.49
C LEU A 133 -4.45 -9.69 7.71
N VAL A 134 -4.94 -8.88 6.78
CA VAL A 134 -6.28 -8.28 6.88
C VAL A 134 -7.37 -9.31 6.60
N GLU A 135 -7.14 -10.24 5.66
CA GLU A 135 -8.09 -11.34 5.41
C GLU A 135 -8.13 -12.35 6.55
N ASP A 136 -6.98 -12.63 7.18
CA ASP A 136 -6.89 -13.55 8.30
C ASP A 136 -5.99 -12.98 9.41
N PRO A 137 -6.57 -12.18 10.33
CA PRO A 137 -5.85 -11.61 11.46
C PRO A 137 -5.38 -12.65 12.48
N SER A 138 -5.80 -13.92 12.37
CA SER A 138 -5.35 -14.98 13.26
C SER A 138 -3.90 -15.39 12.98
N LYS A 139 -3.45 -15.28 11.72
CA LYS A 139 -2.09 -15.61 11.28
C LYS A 139 -1.02 -14.82 12.04
N SER A 140 0.16 -15.43 12.17
CA SER A 140 1.34 -14.73 12.69
C SER A 140 1.95 -13.82 11.61
N ILE A 141 2.74 -12.83 12.04
CA ILE A 141 3.49 -11.95 11.12
C ILE A 141 4.35 -12.78 10.16
N LYS A 142 5.04 -13.79 10.70
CA LYS A 142 5.90 -14.70 9.93
C LYS A 142 5.10 -15.47 8.88
N ASP A 143 3.94 -15.99 9.25
CA ASP A 143 3.10 -16.75 8.32
C ASP A 143 2.59 -15.87 7.18
N CYS A 144 2.17 -14.63 7.47
CA CYS A 144 1.74 -13.67 6.45
C CYS A 144 2.87 -13.38 5.44
N MET A 145 4.10 -13.21 5.93
CA MET A 145 5.27 -12.95 5.08
C MET A 145 5.68 -14.17 4.26
N LEU A 146 5.68 -15.37 4.85
CA LEU A 146 5.98 -16.62 4.17
C LEU A 146 4.95 -16.93 3.09
N GLU A 147 3.67 -16.70 3.38
CA GLU A 147 2.60 -16.86 2.41
C GLU A 147 2.73 -15.83 1.29
N SER A 148 2.97 -14.56 1.57
CA SER A 148 3.25 -13.55 0.54
C SER A 148 4.40 -13.97 -0.38
N GLN A 149 5.48 -14.49 0.19
CA GLN A 149 6.64 -14.96 -0.57
C GLN A 149 6.28 -16.15 -1.49
N LYS A 150 5.47 -17.10 -0.99
CA LYS A 150 4.98 -18.24 -1.77
C LYS A 150 4.05 -17.78 -2.89
N MET A 151 3.08 -16.91 -2.58
CA MET A 151 2.09 -16.41 -3.53
C MET A 151 2.74 -15.71 -4.73
N ILE A 152 3.77 -14.91 -4.50
CA ILE A 152 4.43 -14.14 -5.57
C ILE A 152 5.59 -14.89 -6.24
N SER A 153 5.92 -16.09 -5.77
CA SER A 153 6.95 -16.92 -6.40
C SER A 153 6.56 -17.22 -7.86
N GLY A 154 7.51 -17.09 -8.78
CA GLY A 154 7.24 -17.17 -10.22
C GLY A 154 6.65 -15.90 -10.84
N HIS A 155 6.03 -15.02 -10.06
CA HIS A 155 5.36 -13.80 -10.55
C HIS A 155 6.05 -12.48 -10.15
N LYS A 156 7.26 -12.53 -9.58
CA LYS A 156 8.03 -11.33 -9.15
C LYS A 156 8.30 -10.37 -10.32
N ALA A 157 8.73 -10.91 -11.46
CA ALA A 157 9.02 -10.12 -12.66
C ALA A 157 7.74 -9.50 -13.24
N GLU A 158 6.64 -10.24 -13.26
CA GLU A 158 5.34 -9.72 -13.69
C GLU A 158 4.88 -8.56 -12.80
N TYR A 159 5.00 -8.70 -11.48
CA TYR A 159 4.67 -7.63 -10.55
C TYR A 159 5.57 -6.41 -10.72
N PHE A 160 6.88 -6.61 -10.92
CA PHE A 160 7.82 -5.52 -11.18
C PHE A 160 7.46 -4.75 -12.46
N VAL A 161 7.17 -5.47 -13.56
CA VAL A 161 6.75 -4.85 -14.83
C VAL A 161 5.40 -4.14 -14.68
N LEU A 162 4.49 -4.66 -13.86
CA LEU A 162 3.24 -3.98 -13.52
C LEU A 162 3.51 -2.63 -12.84
N GLN A 163 4.41 -2.60 -11.85
CA GLN A 163 4.81 -1.35 -11.18
C GLN A 163 5.48 -0.37 -12.17
N LEU A 164 6.39 -0.85 -13.03
CA LEU A 164 7.01 -0.03 -14.08
C LEU A 164 5.99 0.57 -15.05
N SER A 165 4.87 -0.11 -15.32
CA SER A 165 3.80 0.42 -16.17
C SER A 165 3.10 1.66 -15.60
N PHE A 166 3.33 1.99 -14.33
CA PHE A 166 2.83 3.18 -13.66
C PHE A 166 3.81 4.35 -13.67
N ILE A 167 5.06 4.16 -14.11
CA ILE A 167 6.08 5.21 -14.08
C ILE A 167 5.66 6.45 -14.89
N GLY A 168 5.01 6.26 -16.05
CA GLY A 168 4.46 7.37 -16.83
C GLY A 168 3.38 8.16 -16.11
N TRP A 169 2.57 7.50 -15.26
CA TRP A 169 1.55 8.16 -14.45
C TRP A 169 2.18 8.96 -13.29
N TYR A 170 3.27 8.46 -12.71
CA TYR A 170 4.04 9.20 -11.71
C TYR A 170 4.76 10.41 -12.31
N LEU A 171 5.30 10.31 -13.53
CA LEU A 171 5.85 11.44 -14.26
C LEU A 171 4.78 12.51 -14.53
N LEU A 172 3.57 12.10 -14.93
CA LEU A 172 2.44 13.01 -15.11
C LEU A 172 2.04 13.69 -13.79
N ALA A 173 2.08 12.96 -12.67
CA ALA A 173 1.88 13.55 -11.34
C ALA A 173 2.95 14.60 -11.03
N GLY A 174 4.21 14.37 -11.37
CA GLY A 174 5.28 15.36 -11.22
C GLY A 174 5.04 16.63 -12.04
N ILE A 175 4.68 16.48 -13.33
CA ILE A 175 4.40 17.61 -14.23
C ILE A 175 3.20 18.45 -13.76
N THR A 176 2.20 17.81 -13.16
CA THR A 176 1.00 18.47 -12.64
C THR A 176 1.16 18.96 -11.19
N LEU A 177 2.39 19.07 -10.68
CA LEU A 177 2.69 19.48 -9.29
C LEU A 177 1.95 18.64 -8.24
N GLY A 178 1.77 17.35 -8.51
CA GLY A 178 1.11 16.39 -7.62
C GLY A 178 -0.40 16.23 -7.84
N ILE A 179 -1.06 17.08 -8.65
CA ILE A 179 -2.53 17.05 -8.82
C ILE A 179 -2.99 15.72 -9.42
N ALA A 180 -2.32 15.19 -10.45
CA ALA A 180 -2.69 13.89 -11.00
C ALA A 180 -2.50 12.74 -9.99
N GLY A 181 -1.67 12.94 -8.95
CA GLY A 181 -1.45 11.98 -7.86
C GLY A 181 -2.71 11.59 -7.12
N PHE A 182 -3.70 12.49 -7.00
CA PHE A 182 -4.97 12.18 -6.35
C PHE A 182 -5.76 11.08 -7.07
N TRP A 183 -5.68 11.00 -8.40
CA TRP A 183 -6.31 9.92 -9.19
C TRP A 183 -5.38 8.71 -9.36
N VAL A 184 -4.08 8.96 -9.52
CA VAL A 184 -3.08 7.90 -9.79
C VAL A 184 -2.88 7.01 -8.57
N ASN A 185 -2.80 7.56 -7.36
CA ASN A 185 -2.57 6.76 -6.15
C ASN A 185 -3.67 5.72 -5.89
N PRO A 186 -4.97 6.07 -5.77
CA PRO A 186 -6.03 5.07 -5.59
C PRO A 186 -6.11 4.08 -6.75
N TYR A 187 -5.84 4.52 -7.98
CA TYR A 187 -5.79 3.66 -9.15
C TYR A 187 -4.72 2.56 -9.04
N VAL A 188 -3.49 2.92 -8.66
CA VAL A 188 -2.39 1.98 -8.43
C VAL A 188 -2.73 1.01 -7.30
N LYS A 189 -3.28 1.53 -6.19
CA LYS A 189 -3.64 0.72 -5.02
C LYS A 189 -4.73 -0.31 -5.33
N ILE A 190 -5.78 0.06 -6.04
CA ILE A 190 -6.82 -0.88 -6.51
C ILE A 190 -6.23 -1.91 -7.48
N THR A 191 -5.30 -1.50 -8.35
CA THR A 191 -4.61 -2.44 -9.25
C THR A 191 -3.80 -3.48 -8.48
N ASN A 192 -3.10 -3.07 -7.42
CA ASN A 192 -2.36 -4.00 -6.55
C ASN A 192 -3.31 -4.95 -5.80
N ALA A 193 -4.46 -4.48 -5.34
CA ALA A 193 -5.47 -5.33 -4.71
C ALA A 193 -6.09 -6.35 -5.70
N ASN A 194 -6.36 -5.94 -6.95
CA ASN A 194 -6.80 -6.88 -7.98
C ASN A 194 -5.70 -7.89 -8.35
N TYR A 195 -4.43 -7.46 -8.37
CA TYR A 195 -3.30 -8.35 -8.58
C TYR A 195 -3.20 -9.41 -7.47
N TYR A 196 -3.37 -8.99 -6.21
CA TYR A 196 -3.43 -9.89 -5.06
C TYR A 196 -4.51 -10.98 -5.24
N LEU A 197 -5.74 -10.59 -5.58
CA LEU A 197 -6.83 -11.56 -5.83
C LEU A 197 -6.48 -12.52 -6.96
N LYS A 198 -5.85 -12.02 -8.03
CA LYS A 198 -5.44 -12.86 -9.16
C LYS A 198 -4.35 -13.84 -8.79
N LEU A 199 -3.40 -13.47 -7.92
CA LEU A 199 -2.40 -14.40 -7.39
C LEU A 199 -3.08 -15.51 -6.57
N LYS A 200 -4.05 -15.13 -5.73
CA LYS A 200 -4.78 -16.07 -4.87
C LYS A 200 -5.59 -17.10 -5.66
N GLU A 201 -6.12 -16.73 -6.82
CA GLU A 201 -6.82 -17.64 -7.74
C GLU A 201 -5.90 -18.68 -8.41
N ASN A 202 -4.59 -18.43 -8.45
CA ASN A 202 -3.61 -19.27 -9.15
C ASN A 202 -2.86 -20.25 -8.24
N ILE A 203 -3.26 -20.37 -6.97
CA ILE A 203 -2.67 -21.24 -5.94
C ILE A 203 -3.65 -22.35 -5.63
#